data_AF-A0A2N2QVI5-F1
#
_entry.id   AF-A0A2N2QVI5-F1
#
_cell.length_a   1.000
_cell.length_b   1.000
_cell.length_c   1.000
_cell.angle_alpha   90.00
_cell.angle_beta   90.00
_cell.angle_gamma   90.00
#
_symmetry.space_group_name_H-M   'P 1'
#
loop_
_entity.id
_entity.type
_entity.pdbx_description
1 polymer ?
#
loop_
_entity_poly.entity_id
_entity_poly.type
_entity_poly.pdbx_seq_one_letter_code
_entity_poly.pdbx_strand_id
1 'polypeptide(L)'
;MDTQDAGRGNPVILVATRKGAWIYHGDRERQNWRVDGPHFLGHIINHLRLDPRDGRTLLAAASTGHLGPTIFRSTDLGQTWQEAAKPPAFGPPINGLEGRAVDHTFWLTPGHADQPGVWYAGTSPQGLFRSEDGGVNWAPFSCINDDAQYRQWFGTVQDGTPDGPKLHSITVDPRDAQHLYFAMSGGGVHESLDGGQTFAPLIEGMEVVGGFDVNEVTFHDPHCLRLCPSNPDRLYQQNHCGIYRLDRPARRWQRIGRNMPADVGDIGFPLVLHPRDDNRLWVFPMDGSDVWPRTSPGGQPAVYGSCDGGETWQRHGIGLPASQAWWTVKRQAMTSDHEDCLGLYFGTTSGELWQSRDEGLHWECLARHLPEIYAVETAYPK
;
A
#
# COMPACT_ATOMS: atom_id res chain seq x y z
N MET A 1 5.81 -29.92 19.35
CA MET A 1 7.07 -29.37 18.81
C MET A 1 7.11 -29.78 17.35
N ASP A 2 6.44 -29.00 16.51
CA ASP A 2 6.42 -29.22 15.06
C ASP A 2 7.65 -28.58 14.43
N THR A 3 8.30 -29.34 13.56
CA THR A 3 9.57 -29.05 12.91
C THR A 3 9.45 -28.08 11.72
N GLN A 4 8.50 -27.15 11.72
CA GLN A 4 8.37 -26.11 10.68
C GLN A 4 9.10 -24.80 11.03
N ASP A 5 9.64 -24.69 12.24
CA ASP A 5 10.02 -23.41 12.84
C ASP A 5 11.55 -23.12 12.81
N ALA A 6 12.32 -23.96 12.12
CA ALA A 6 13.79 -23.92 12.12
C ALA A 6 14.43 -23.08 11.00
N GLY A 7 13.64 -22.28 10.26
CA GLY A 7 14.16 -21.57 9.07
C GLY A 7 13.57 -20.18 8.77
N ARG A 8 12.67 -19.65 9.60
CA ARG A 8 12.18 -18.27 9.44
C ARG A 8 13.09 -17.33 10.23
N GLY A 9 13.70 -16.36 9.54
CA GLY A 9 14.42 -15.26 10.19
C GLY A 9 13.47 -14.46 11.07
N ASN A 10 14.01 -13.65 11.99
CA ASN A 10 13.17 -12.77 12.81
C ASN A 10 12.50 -11.69 11.93
N PRO A 11 11.30 -11.21 12.32
CA PRO A 11 10.62 -10.16 11.58
C PRO A 11 11.38 -8.83 11.66
N VAL A 12 11.30 -8.08 10.57
CA VAL A 12 11.77 -6.69 10.46
C VAL A 12 10.59 -5.80 10.10
N ILE A 13 10.53 -4.60 10.68
CA ILE A 13 9.62 -3.53 10.25
C ILE A 13 10.43 -2.47 9.49
N LEU A 14 10.03 -2.21 8.25
CA LEU A 14 10.57 -1.19 7.37
C LEU A 14 9.67 0.04 7.45
N VAL A 15 10.22 1.19 7.84
CA VAL A 15 9.46 2.43 8.04
C VAL A 15 9.96 3.50 7.07
N ALA A 16 9.08 3.90 6.14
CA ALA A 16 9.32 4.96 5.18
C ALA A 16 8.75 6.28 5.72
N THR A 17 9.54 7.35 5.71
CA THR A 17 9.10 8.65 6.25
C THR A 17 9.47 9.82 5.34
N ARG A 18 8.91 10.98 5.65
CA ARG A 18 9.23 12.26 5.01
C ARG A 18 10.71 12.69 5.11
N LYS A 19 11.49 12.14 6.05
CA LYS A 19 12.90 12.56 6.28
C LYS A 19 13.89 11.40 6.40
N GLY A 20 13.55 10.23 5.88
CA GLY A 20 14.43 9.07 5.84
C GLY A 20 13.68 7.77 6.04
N ALA A 21 14.43 6.68 6.21
CA ALA A 21 13.90 5.37 6.53
C ALA A 21 14.52 4.79 7.80
N TRP A 22 13.77 3.93 8.48
CA TRP A 22 14.22 3.17 9.64
C TRP A 22 13.89 1.69 9.45
N ILE A 23 14.76 0.83 9.93
CA ILE A 23 14.61 -0.63 9.92
C ILE A 23 14.62 -1.09 11.39
N TYR A 24 13.50 -1.62 11.86
CA TYR A 24 13.38 -2.18 13.21
C TYR A 24 13.56 -3.69 13.12
N HIS A 25 14.61 -4.21 13.73
CA HIS A 25 14.89 -5.65 13.77
C HIS A 25 14.30 -6.26 15.03
N GLY A 26 13.29 -7.12 14.87
CA GLY A 26 12.63 -7.79 15.97
C GLY A 26 13.40 -9.01 16.46
N ASP A 27 13.13 -9.41 17.69
CA ASP A 27 13.26 -10.80 18.11
C ASP A 27 12.04 -11.62 17.67
N ARG A 28 12.11 -12.95 17.81
CA ARG A 28 11.03 -13.87 17.43
C ARG A 28 9.72 -13.58 18.16
N GLU A 29 9.82 -13.20 19.44
CA GLU A 29 8.66 -12.89 20.28
C GLU A 29 8.09 -11.50 19.99
N ARG A 30 8.77 -10.70 19.15
CA ARG A 30 8.41 -9.32 18.78
C ARG A 30 8.29 -8.40 20.00
N GLN A 31 9.10 -8.65 21.03
CA GLN A 31 9.17 -7.89 22.28
C GLN A 31 10.30 -6.87 22.27
N ASN A 32 11.42 -7.20 21.61
CA ASN A 32 12.58 -6.33 21.55
C ASN A 32 12.88 -5.96 20.10
N TRP A 33 13.08 -4.67 19.87
CA TRP A 33 13.37 -4.14 18.54
C TRP A 33 14.67 -3.34 18.56
N ARG A 34 15.68 -3.80 17.81
CA ARG A 34 16.88 -3.01 17.54
C ARG A 34 16.60 -2.09 16.37
N VAL A 35 16.80 -0.79 16.55
CA VAL A 35 16.61 0.22 15.51
C VAL A 35 17.88 0.38 14.67
N ASP A 36 17.72 0.37 13.35
CA ASP A 36 18.73 0.74 12.36
C ASP A 36 18.22 1.93 11.53
N GLY A 37 19.07 2.93 11.33
CA GLY A 37 18.75 4.22 10.71
C GLY A 37 19.07 5.45 11.57
N PRO A 38 18.78 6.67 11.07
CA PRO A 38 18.10 6.94 9.80
C PRO A 38 18.95 6.56 8.58
N HIS A 39 18.36 5.83 7.65
CA HIS A 39 18.85 5.73 6.28
C HIS A 39 18.34 6.92 5.48
N PHE A 40 19.15 7.44 4.55
CA PHE A 40 18.78 8.55 3.66
C PHE A 40 18.25 9.79 4.40
N LEU A 41 18.87 10.15 5.54
CA LEU A 41 18.43 11.30 6.34
C LEU A 41 18.27 12.56 5.47
N GLY A 42 17.07 13.14 5.51
CA GLY A 42 16.72 14.33 4.74
C GLY A 42 16.00 14.06 3.42
N HIS A 43 16.06 12.83 2.88
CA HIS A 43 15.29 12.41 1.72
C HIS A 43 13.86 12.05 2.11
N ILE A 44 12.93 12.15 1.16
CA ILE A 44 11.58 11.59 1.31
C ILE A 44 11.62 10.13 0.84
N ILE A 45 11.23 9.20 1.70
CA ILE A 45 11.09 7.79 1.33
C ILE A 45 9.59 7.45 1.32
N ASN A 46 9.05 7.14 0.15
CA ASN A 46 7.63 6.85 -0.03
C ASN A 46 7.29 5.41 0.31
N HIS A 47 8.21 4.46 0.04
CA HIS A 47 7.97 3.04 0.27
C HIS A 47 9.29 2.26 0.39
N LEU A 48 9.34 1.27 1.29
CA LEU A 48 10.40 0.26 1.33
C LEU A 48 9.79 -1.13 1.19
N ARG A 49 10.39 -2.00 0.39
CA ARG A 49 9.91 -3.38 0.23
C ARG A 49 11.05 -4.37 0.02
N LEU A 50 11.08 -5.42 0.83
CA LEU A 50 11.96 -6.58 0.63
C LEU A 50 11.30 -7.56 -0.34
N ASP A 51 12.08 -8.14 -1.25
CA ASP A 51 11.63 -9.24 -2.10
C ASP A 51 11.41 -10.49 -1.24
N PRO A 52 10.18 -11.02 -1.11
CA PRO A 52 9.95 -12.24 -0.34
C PRO A 52 10.51 -13.49 -1.05
N ARG A 53 10.81 -13.42 -2.35
CA ARG A 53 11.29 -14.57 -3.14
C ARG A 53 12.75 -14.90 -2.80
N ASP A 54 13.60 -13.87 -2.72
CA ASP A 54 15.01 -14.03 -2.40
C ASP A 54 15.35 -13.69 -0.93
N GLY A 55 14.52 -12.91 -0.22
CA GLY A 55 14.75 -12.48 1.16
C GLY A 55 15.94 -11.52 1.33
N ARG A 56 16.43 -10.90 0.24
CA ARG A 56 17.67 -10.12 0.19
C ARG A 56 17.53 -8.80 -0.54
N THR A 57 16.84 -8.77 -1.68
CA THR A 57 16.71 -7.56 -2.49
C THR A 57 15.71 -6.61 -1.84
N LEU A 58 16.21 -5.52 -1.26
CA LEU A 58 15.43 -4.47 -0.62
C LEU A 58 15.42 -3.21 -1.49
N LEU A 59 14.23 -2.73 -1.84
CA LEU A 59 14.07 -1.50 -2.62
C LEU A 59 13.47 -0.38 -1.77
N ALA A 60 13.94 0.86 -1.98
CA ALA A 60 13.43 2.07 -1.36
C ALA A 60 13.10 3.12 -2.43
N ALA A 61 11.82 3.48 -2.54
CA ALA A 61 11.34 4.55 -3.41
C ALA A 61 11.62 5.91 -2.76
N ALA A 62 12.54 6.69 -3.34
CA ALA A 62 13.06 7.91 -2.73
C ALA A 62 12.89 9.13 -3.63
N SER A 63 12.50 10.25 -3.04
CA SER A 63 12.64 11.57 -3.65
C SER A 63 13.78 12.30 -2.98
N THR A 64 14.83 12.56 -3.75
CA THR A 64 16.06 13.22 -3.27
C THR A 64 16.02 14.71 -3.56
N GLY A 65 16.78 15.50 -2.80
CA GLY A 65 16.83 16.96 -3.01
C GLY A 65 17.55 17.40 -4.29
N HIS A 66 18.41 16.54 -4.88
CA HIS A 66 19.29 16.92 -5.98
C HIS A 66 19.20 16.02 -7.23
N LEU A 67 18.87 14.73 -7.07
CA LEU A 67 18.81 13.77 -8.18
C LEU A 67 17.37 13.60 -8.73
N GLY A 68 16.38 14.16 -8.04
CA GLY A 68 14.97 13.91 -8.33
C GLY A 68 14.50 12.57 -7.75
N PRO A 69 13.40 12.00 -8.30
CA PRO A 69 12.88 10.71 -7.87
C PRO A 69 13.70 9.55 -8.40
N THR A 70 13.97 8.59 -7.53
CA THR A 70 14.76 7.41 -7.84
C THR A 70 14.33 6.22 -6.99
N ILE A 71 14.96 5.07 -7.22
CA ILE A 71 14.80 3.88 -6.39
C ILE A 71 16.20 3.44 -5.95
N PHE A 72 16.41 3.31 -4.64
CA PHE A 72 17.62 2.71 -4.11
C PHE A 72 17.41 1.22 -3.89
N ARG A 73 18.47 0.45 -4.14
CA ARG A 73 18.52 -1.00 -3.98
C ARG A 73 19.60 -1.38 -2.98
N SER A 74 19.27 -2.32 -2.09
CA SER A 74 20.21 -2.99 -1.19
C SER A 74 20.06 -4.51 -1.32
N THR A 75 21.17 -5.24 -1.09
CA THR A 75 21.20 -6.70 -0.98
C THR A 75 21.78 -7.21 0.33
N ASP A 76 22.00 -6.29 1.28
CA ASP A 76 22.63 -6.52 2.59
C ASP A 76 21.81 -5.88 3.71
N LEU A 77 20.49 -5.81 3.50
CA LEU A 77 19.48 -5.28 4.44
C LEU A 77 19.75 -3.84 4.86
N GLY A 78 20.16 -3.00 3.91
CA GLY A 78 20.31 -1.57 4.10
C GLY A 78 21.68 -1.11 4.62
N GLN A 79 22.67 -2.02 4.74
CA GLN A 79 24.04 -1.65 5.05
C GLN A 79 24.67 -0.83 3.91
N THR A 80 24.44 -1.24 2.66
CA THR A 80 24.80 -0.48 1.47
C THR A 80 23.61 -0.31 0.53
N TRP A 81 23.60 0.83 -0.15
CA TRP A 81 22.55 1.19 -1.10
C TRP A 81 23.15 1.66 -2.41
N GLN A 82 22.57 1.23 -3.51
CA GLN A 82 22.91 1.65 -4.85
C GLN A 82 21.69 2.27 -5.49
N GLU A 83 21.86 3.44 -6.10
CA GLU A 83 20.80 4.06 -6.89
C GLU A 83 20.52 3.23 -8.15
N ALA A 84 19.27 3.20 -8.61
CA ALA A 84 18.91 2.65 -9.90
C ALA A 84 19.74 3.31 -11.01
N ALA A 85 20.35 2.49 -11.88
CA ALA A 85 21.06 2.99 -13.06
C ALA A 85 20.12 3.68 -14.05
N LYS A 86 18.86 3.22 -14.09
CA LYS A 86 17.76 3.86 -14.82
C LYS A 86 16.52 3.89 -13.93
N PRO A 87 16.22 5.01 -13.26
CA PRO A 87 15.00 5.14 -12.45
C PRO A 87 13.75 5.22 -13.34
N PRO A 88 12.53 5.01 -12.80
CA PRO A 88 11.28 5.22 -13.51
C PRO A 88 11.20 6.62 -14.14
N ALA A 89 11.05 6.66 -15.46
CA ALA A 89 10.90 7.91 -16.22
C ALA A 89 10.00 7.66 -17.43
N PHE A 90 9.02 8.54 -17.65
CA PHE A 90 8.19 8.48 -18.84
C PHE A 90 9.05 8.65 -20.10
N GLY A 91 8.64 7.98 -21.18
CA GLY A 91 9.26 8.16 -22.49
C GLY A 91 9.04 9.57 -23.05
N PRO A 92 9.66 9.89 -24.21
CA PRO A 92 9.32 11.12 -24.92
C PRO A 92 7.82 11.13 -25.27
N PRO A 93 7.20 12.32 -25.38
CA PRO A 93 5.80 12.41 -25.73
C PRO A 93 5.52 11.73 -27.09
N ILE A 94 4.58 10.80 -27.10
CA ILE A 94 4.09 10.11 -28.30
C ILE A 94 2.59 10.39 -28.48
N ASN A 95 2.05 10.10 -29.67
CA ASN A 95 0.62 10.19 -29.97
C ASN A 95 0.00 11.60 -29.77
N GLY A 96 0.80 12.67 -29.81
CA GLY A 96 0.32 14.05 -29.62
C GLY A 96 -0.06 14.39 -28.17
N LEU A 97 0.27 13.52 -27.21
CA LEU A 97 0.07 13.78 -25.79
C LEU A 97 1.16 14.69 -25.23
N GLU A 98 0.82 15.48 -24.20
CA GLU A 98 1.83 16.27 -23.48
C GLU A 98 2.82 15.36 -22.75
N GLY A 99 4.08 15.80 -22.70
CA GLY A 99 5.13 15.14 -21.93
C GLY A 99 4.83 15.14 -20.43
N ARG A 100 5.34 14.12 -19.74
CA ARG A 100 5.16 13.95 -18.30
C ARG A 100 6.51 13.72 -17.65
N ALA A 101 6.64 14.17 -16.42
CA ALA A 101 7.75 13.79 -15.55
C ALA A 101 7.20 12.99 -14.37
N VAL A 102 7.97 12.01 -13.92
CA VAL A 102 7.72 11.36 -12.63
C VAL A 102 8.07 12.38 -11.55
N ASP A 103 7.14 12.64 -10.64
CA ASP A 103 7.39 13.43 -9.43
C ASP A 103 7.99 12.54 -8.34
N HIS A 104 7.40 11.36 -8.12
CA HIS A 104 7.94 10.32 -7.26
C HIS A 104 7.43 8.92 -7.58
N THR A 105 8.25 7.91 -7.28
CA THR A 105 7.77 6.53 -7.15
C THR A 105 7.00 6.42 -5.84
N PHE A 106 5.75 5.97 -5.91
CA PHE A 106 4.83 5.87 -4.79
C PHE A 106 4.69 4.43 -4.28
N TRP A 107 4.63 3.46 -5.20
CA TRP A 107 4.37 2.05 -4.89
C TRP A 107 5.43 1.13 -5.49
N LEU A 108 5.75 0.04 -4.79
CA LEU A 108 6.71 -0.99 -5.23
C LEU A 108 6.09 -2.36 -4.98
N THR A 109 6.23 -3.27 -5.94
CA THR A 109 5.66 -4.63 -5.84
C THR A 109 6.61 -5.64 -6.48
N PRO A 110 7.11 -6.65 -5.74
CA PRO A 110 7.80 -7.78 -6.34
C PRO A 110 6.89 -8.51 -7.32
N GLY A 111 7.45 -9.00 -8.42
CA GLY A 111 6.73 -9.79 -9.42
C GLY A 111 6.36 -11.20 -8.94
N HIS A 112 5.87 -12.02 -9.87
CA HIS A 112 5.49 -13.41 -9.61
C HIS A 112 6.67 -14.25 -9.08
N ALA A 113 6.37 -15.33 -8.35
CA ALA A 113 7.37 -16.24 -7.80
C ALA A 113 8.30 -16.83 -8.88
N ASP A 114 7.74 -17.14 -10.06
CA ASP A 114 8.47 -17.71 -11.20
C ASP A 114 9.27 -16.68 -12.02
N GLN A 115 9.24 -15.41 -11.63
CA GLN A 115 9.91 -14.32 -12.34
C GLN A 115 10.90 -13.58 -11.42
N PRO A 116 11.96 -14.25 -10.93
CA PRO A 116 12.93 -13.63 -10.02
C PRO A 116 13.53 -12.35 -10.64
N GLY A 117 13.74 -11.32 -9.82
CA GLY A 117 14.23 -10.03 -10.29
C GLY A 117 13.17 -9.13 -10.94
N VAL A 118 11.98 -9.64 -11.28
CA VAL A 118 10.89 -8.80 -11.80
C VAL A 118 10.27 -7.97 -10.68
N TRP A 119 10.10 -6.68 -10.90
CA TRP A 119 9.44 -5.75 -10.00
C TRP A 119 8.56 -4.77 -10.78
N TYR A 120 7.51 -4.28 -10.14
CA TYR A 120 6.64 -3.22 -10.64
C TYR A 120 6.71 -1.98 -9.76
N ALA A 121 6.61 -0.80 -10.36
CA ALA A 121 6.58 0.48 -9.68
C ALA A 121 5.40 1.33 -10.18
N GLY A 122 4.68 1.91 -9.23
CA GLY A 122 3.62 2.88 -9.46
C GLY A 122 4.08 4.28 -9.07
N THR A 123 3.82 5.27 -9.92
CA THR A 123 4.31 6.64 -9.72
C THR A 123 3.19 7.65 -9.45
N SER A 124 3.60 8.83 -8.97
CA SER A 124 2.89 10.10 -9.10
C SER A 124 3.59 10.96 -10.17
N PRO A 125 2.88 11.50 -11.18
CA PRO A 125 1.51 11.15 -11.55
C PRO A 125 1.39 9.68 -11.99
N GLN A 126 0.17 9.17 -12.21
CA GLN A 126 -0.09 7.75 -12.52
C GLN A 126 0.79 7.23 -13.66
N GLY A 127 1.63 6.26 -13.36
CA GLY A 127 2.46 5.58 -14.34
C GLY A 127 2.86 4.22 -13.81
N LEU A 128 2.99 3.26 -14.72
CA LEU A 128 3.36 1.89 -14.40
C LEU A 128 4.69 1.55 -15.07
N PHE A 129 5.62 1.09 -14.25
CA PHE A 129 6.99 0.77 -14.66
C PHE A 129 7.34 -0.64 -14.21
N ARG A 130 8.27 -1.26 -14.93
CA ARG A 130 8.75 -2.61 -14.63
C ARG A 130 10.28 -2.66 -14.69
N SER A 131 10.84 -3.43 -13.77
CA SER A 131 12.25 -3.86 -13.78
C SER A 131 12.30 -5.37 -13.92
N GLU A 132 13.32 -5.89 -14.59
CA GLU A 132 13.59 -7.33 -14.74
C GLU A 132 14.87 -7.77 -14.02
N ASP A 133 15.60 -6.83 -13.41
CA ASP A 133 16.95 -7.02 -12.88
C ASP A 133 17.05 -6.63 -11.39
N GLY A 134 15.95 -6.80 -10.67
CA GLY A 134 15.89 -6.56 -9.22
C GLY A 134 15.93 -5.08 -8.85
N GLY A 135 15.41 -4.20 -9.72
CA GLY A 135 15.28 -2.77 -9.49
C GLY A 135 16.46 -1.92 -9.95
N VAL A 136 17.41 -2.48 -10.71
CA VAL A 136 18.58 -1.74 -11.22
C VAL A 136 18.21 -0.86 -12.41
N ASN A 137 17.45 -1.40 -13.37
CA ASN A 137 16.92 -0.67 -14.50
C ASN A 137 15.40 -0.77 -14.55
N TRP A 138 14.74 0.37 -14.76
CA TRP A 138 13.30 0.50 -14.90
C TRP A 138 12.93 0.97 -16.31
N ALA A 139 11.84 0.44 -16.84
CA ALA A 139 11.26 0.85 -18.12
C ALA A 139 9.76 1.11 -17.97
N PRO A 140 9.16 2.03 -18.77
CA PRO A 140 7.71 2.12 -18.89
C PRO A 140 7.10 0.76 -19.22
N PHE A 141 5.99 0.43 -18.58
CA PHE A 141 5.31 -0.84 -18.73
C PHE A 141 3.81 -0.63 -18.98
N SER A 142 3.28 -1.37 -19.96
CA SER A 142 1.89 -1.30 -20.45
C SER A 142 1.57 -0.07 -21.31
N CYS A 143 0.50 -0.20 -22.11
CA CYS A 143 -0.03 0.89 -22.94
C CYS A 143 -0.61 2.04 -22.10
N ILE A 144 -0.96 1.79 -20.83
CA ILE A 144 -1.65 2.78 -19.97
C ILE A 144 -0.89 4.11 -19.84
N ASN A 145 0.43 4.10 -19.95
CA ASN A 145 1.25 5.30 -19.78
C ASN A 145 1.01 6.33 -20.89
N ASP A 146 0.69 5.86 -22.10
CA ASP A 146 0.65 6.64 -23.33
C ASP A 146 -0.68 6.50 -24.10
N ASP A 147 -1.68 5.89 -23.49
CA ASP A 147 -3.04 5.76 -24.02
C ASP A 147 -3.88 6.99 -23.68
N ALA A 148 -4.54 7.58 -24.69
CA ALA A 148 -5.28 8.82 -24.53
C ALA A 148 -6.50 8.69 -23.59
N GLN A 149 -7.14 7.53 -23.54
CA GLN A 149 -8.26 7.28 -22.63
C GLN A 149 -7.75 7.17 -21.19
N TYR A 150 -6.64 6.47 -20.96
CA TYR A 150 -6.01 6.46 -19.63
C TYR A 150 -5.58 7.87 -19.19
N ARG A 151 -5.07 8.71 -20.10
CA ARG A 151 -4.73 10.10 -19.78
C ARG A 151 -5.93 10.93 -19.34
N GLN A 152 -7.14 10.62 -19.82
CA GLN A 152 -8.39 11.21 -19.32
C GLN A 152 -8.77 10.65 -17.94
N TRP A 153 -8.60 9.33 -17.74
CA TRP A 153 -8.91 8.67 -16.47
C TRP A 153 -7.97 9.05 -15.32
N PHE A 154 -6.77 9.55 -15.61
CA PHE A 154 -5.86 10.06 -14.59
C PHE A 154 -6.39 11.31 -13.89
N GLY A 155 -7.35 12.02 -14.50
CA GLY A 155 -7.87 13.30 -14.01
C GLY A 155 -6.82 14.41 -14.07
N THR A 156 -7.09 15.49 -13.35
CA THR A 156 -6.16 16.62 -13.21
C THR A 156 -5.42 16.57 -11.88
N VAL A 157 -4.37 17.40 -11.74
CA VAL A 157 -3.66 17.57 -10.46
C VAL A 157 -4.60 18.15 -9.40
N GLN A 158 -5.60 18.97 -9.79
CA GLN A 158 -6.61 19.50 -8.86
C GLN A 158 -7.61 18.43 -8.39
N ASP A 159 -7.80 17.35 -9.15
CA ASP A 159 -8.67 16.23 -8.80
C ASP A 159 -7.97 15.20 -7.90
N GLY A 160 -6.66 15.34 -7.70
CA GLY A 160 -5.82 14.41 -6.96
C GLY A 160 -5.78 14.65 -5.45
N THR A 161 -5.20 13.69 -4.73
CA THR A 161 -4.88 13.87 -3.30
C THR A 161 -3.88 15.03 -3.09
N PRO A 162 -3.71 15.59 -1.88
CA PRO A 162 -2.76 16.68 -1.61
C PRO A 162 -1.32 16.43 -2.10
N ASP A 163 -0.92 15.16 -2.21
CA ASP A 163 0.41 14.71 -2.69
C ASP A 163 0.39 14.35 -4.20
N GLY A 164 -0.63 14.77 -4.95
CA GLY A 164 -0.84 14.49 -6.37
C GLY A 164 -1.59 13.18 -6.69
N PRO A 165 -1.98 12.99 -7.95
CA PRO A 165 -2.64 11.77 -8.42
C PRO A 165 -1.62 10.62 -8.53
N LYS A 166 -1.99 9.37 -8.24
CA LYS A 166 -1.01 8.27 -8.11
C LYS A 166 -1.52 6.90 -8.51
N LEU A 167 -0.64 6.08 -9.06
CA LEU A 167 -0.87 4.66 -9.33
C LEU A 167 -0.30 3.83 -8.17
N HIS A 168 -1.11 2.93 -7.62
CA HIS A 168 -0.78 2.16 -6.42
C HIS A 168 -1.47 0.79 -6.40
N SER A 169 -1.28 0.05 -5.30
CA SER A 169 -1.88 -1.28 -5.09
C SER A 169 -1.70 -2.24 -6.27
N ILE A 170 -0.53 -2.16 -6.91
CA ILE A 170 -0.14 -3.14 -7.92
C ILE A 170 -0.09 -4.50 -7.23
N THR A 171 -0.80 -5.48 -7.79
CA THR A 171 -0.89 -6.84 -7.26
C THR A 171 -0.78 -7.83 -8.40
N VAL A 172 0.03 -8.86 -8.20
CA VAL A 172 0.22 -9.98 -9.13
C VAL A 172 -0.51 -11.18 -8.53
N ASP A 173 -1.40 -11.84 -9.27
CA ASP A 173 -2.04 -13.06 -8.79
C ASP A 173 -0.96 -14.13 -8.54
N PRO A 174 -0.91 -14.75 -7.34
CA PRO A 174 0.10 -15.75 -7.02
C PRO A 174 -0.07 -17.08 -7.81
N ARG A 175 -1.18 -17.24 -8.55
CA ARG A 175 -1.47 -18.41 -9.39
C ARG A 175 -1.04 -18.20 -10.84
N ASP A 176 -0.96 -16.95 -11.29
CA ASP A 176 -0.72 -16.61 -12.69
C ASP A 176 -0.05 -15.23 -12.83
N ALA A 177 1.19 -15.21 -13.33
CA ALA A 177 1.94 -13.98 -13.60
C ALA A 177 1.27 -13.07 -14.65
N GLN A 178 0.33 -13.59 -15.44
CA GLN A 178 -0.41 -12.83 -16.44
C GLN A 178 -1.59 -12.06 -15.85
N HIS A 179 -2.02 -12.39 -14.63
CA HIS A 179 -3.16 -11.77 -13.98
C HIS A 179 -2.69 -10.68 -13.02
N LEU A 180 -2.94 -9.42 -13.39
CA LEU A 180 -2.49 -8.25 -12.65
C LEU A 180 -3.66 -7.35 -12.28
N TYR A 181 -3.53 -6.69 -11.14
CA TYR A 181 -4.40 -5.60 -10.71
C TYR A 181 -3.58 -4.36 -10.39
N PHE A 182 -4.16 -3.18 -10.59
CA PHE A 182 -3.69 -1.95 -9.96
C PHE A 182 -4.87 -1.02 -9.63
N ALA A 183 -4.60 -0.01 -8.83
CA ALA A 183 -5.54 1.04 -8.49
C ALA A 183 -4.95 2.43 -8.77
N MET A 184 -5.80 3.40 -9.09
CA MET A 184 -5.43 4.80 -9.29
C MET A 184 -6.30 5.73 -8.44
N SER A 185 -5.69 6.78 -7.91
CA SER A 185 -6.36 7.82 -7.12
C SER A 185 -6.28 9.19 -7.80
N GLY A 186 -7.34 9.70 -8.45
CA GLY A 186 -8.51 8.98 -8.96
C GLY A 186 -8.21 8.10 -10.17
N GLY A 187 -9.23 7.43 -10.71
CA GLY A 187 -9.13 6.56 -11.88
C GLY A 187 -9.47 5.08 -11.63
N GLY A 188 -9.87 4.69 -10.42
CA GLY A 188 -10.46 3.37 -10.15
C GLY A 188 -9.51 2.18 -10.14
N VAL A 189 -10.09 0.97 -10.08
CA VAL A 189 -9.38 -0.32 -10.09
C VAL A 189 -9.34 -0.88 -11.52
N HIS A 190 -8.22 -1.48 -11.91
CA HIS A 190 -7.99 -2.04 -13.24
C HIS A 190 -7.44 -3.46 -13.15
N GLU A 191 -7.82 -4.31 -14.11
CA GLU A 191 -7.47 -5.73 -14.20
C GLU A 191 -6.88 -6.04 -15.57
N SER A 192 -5.78 -6.81 -15.59
CA SER A 192 -5.19 -7.40 -16.79
C SER A 192 -5.18 -8.91 -16.68
N LEU A 193 -5.43 -9.60 -17.80
CA LEU A 193 -5.35 -11.06 -17.93
C LEU A 193 -4.29 -11.48 -18.97
N ASP A 194 -3.47 -10.54 -19.44
CA ASP A 194 -2.51 -10.73 -20.54
C ASP A 194 -1.09 -10.29 -20.16
N GLY A 195 -0.78 -10.26 -18.87
CA GLY A 195 0.53 -9.88 -18.35
C GLY A 195 0.78 -8.39 -18.46
N GLY A 196 -0.27 -7.58 -18.33
CA GLY A 196 -0.22 -6.12 -18.35
C GLY A 196 -0.06 -5.51 -19.74
N GLN A 197 -0.31 -6.26 -20.82
CA GLN A 197 -0.36 -5.68 -22.16
C GLN A 197 -1.58 -4.75 -22.30
N THR A 198 -2.73 -5.18 -21.78
CA THR A 198 -3.94 -4.38 -21.68
C THR A 198 -4.55 -4.47 -20.28
N PHE A 199 -5.33 -3.46 -19.92
CA PHE A 199 -6.05 -3.38 -18.65
C PHE A 199 -7.48 -2.90 -18.89
N ALA A 200 -8.43 -3.49 -18.17
CA ALA A 200 -9.84 -3.11 -18.19
C ALA A 200 -10.27 -2.57 -16.81
N PRO A 201 -11.11 -1.52 -16.75
CA PRO A 201 -11.69 -1.06 -15.49
C PRO A 201 -12.52 -2.15 -14.80
N LEU A 202 -12.40 -2.21 -13.48
CA LEU A 202 -13.14 -3.10 -12.58
C LEU A 202 -13.78 -2.25 -11.47
N ILE A 203 -14.74 -1.41 -11.86
CA ILE A 203 -15.35 -0.37 -10.99
C ILE A 203 -16.83 -0.63 -10.68
N GLU A 204 -17.43 -1.69 -11.22
CA GLU A 204 -18.86 -1.94 -11.05
C GLU A 204 -19.23 -2.06 -9.57
N GLY A 205 -20.23 -1.33 -9.12
CA GLY A 205 -20.69 -1.36 -7.72
C GLY A 205 -19.90 -0.49 -6.73
N MET A 206 -18.80 0.12 -7.16
CA MET A 206 -18.12 1.18 -6.40
C MET A 206 -18.94 2.47 -6.45
N GLU A 207 -18.90 3.25 -5.38
CA GLU A 207 -19.56 4.56 -5.30
C GLU A 207 -18.53 5.68 -5.45
N VAL A 208 -19.00 6.87 -5.86
CA VAL A 208 -18.20 8.10 -5.99
C VAL A 208 -18.79 9.19 -5.10
N VAL A 209 -18.04 10.27 -4.89
CA VAL A 209 -18.54 11.43 -4.13
C VAL A 209 -19.83 11.97 -4.78
N GLY A 210 -20.80 12.37 -3.97
CA GLY A 210 -22.11 12.80 -4.45
C GLY A 210 -22.02 13.94 -5.47
N GLY A 211 -22.75 13.82 -6.57
CA GLY A 211 -22.77 14.79 -7.66
C GLY A 211 -21.88 14.41 -8.87
N PHE A 212 -21.01 13.41 -8.73
CA PHE A 212 -20.25 12.84 -9.85
C PHE A 212 -20.99 11.66 -10.51
N ASP A 213 -20.68 11.39 -11.77
CA ASP A 213 -21.19 10.22 -12.49
C ASP A 213 -20.40 8.97 -12.11
N VAL A 214 -21.08 7.96 -11.57
CA VAL A 214 -20.48 6.68 -11.16
C VAL A 214 -19.89 5.89 -12.34
N ASN A 215 -20.30 6.18 -13.58
CA ASN A 215 -19.78 5.50 -14.76
C ASN A 215 -18.46 6.11 -15.26
N GLU A 216 -18.09 7.29 -14.77
CA GLU A 216 -16.84 7.97 -15.14
C GLU A 216 -15.68 7.46 -14.27
N VAL A 217 -14.77 6.71 -14.90
CA VAL A 217 -13.64 6.03 -14.24
C VAL A 217 -12.78 7.00 -13.42
N THR A 218 -12.62 8.24 -13.89
CA THR A 218 -11.81 9.30 -13.25
C THR A 218 -12.22 9.58 -11.81
N PHE A 219 -13.52 9.46 -11.47
CA PHE A 219 -14.03 9.85 -10.15
C PHE A 219 -13.92 8.76 -9.08
N HIS A 220 -13.51 7.55 -9.45
CA HIS A 220 -13.27 6.48 -8.49
C HIS A 220 -11.91 6.64 -7.82
N ASP A 221 -11.87 6.69 -6.49
CA ASP A 221 -10.65 6.91 -5.69
C ASP A 221 -10.41 5.76 -4.69
N PRO A 222 -10.05 4.55 -5.17
CA PRO A 222 -9.55 3.48 -4.30
C PRO A 222 -8.32 3.96 -3.52
N HIS A 223 -8.25 3.65 -2.23
CA HIS A 223 -7.12 4.05 -1.40
C HIS A 223 -6.09 2.94 -1.21
N CYS A 224 -6.57 1.71 -1.03
CA CYS A 224 -5.75 0.53 -0.87
C CYS A 224 -6.51 -0.71 -1.32
N LEU A 225 -6.05 -1.36 -2.38
CA LEU A 225 -6.54 -2.65 -2.86
C LEU A 225 -5.62 -3.78 -2.38
N ARG A 226 -6.22 -4.92 -2.03
CA ARG A 226 -5.54 -6.17 -1.62
C ARG A 226 -6.23 -7.39 -2.21
N LEU A 227 -5.45 -8.32 -2.73
CA LEU A 227 -5.87 -9.68 -3.11
C LEU A 227 -5.64 -10.62 -1.92
N CYS A 228 -6.59 -11.48 -1.57
CA CYS A 228 -6.42 -12.38 -0.43
C CYS A 228 -5.36 -13.45 -0.76
N PRO A 229 -4.28 -13.58 0.04
CA PRO A 229 -3.24 -14.57 -0.25
C PRO A 229 -3.73 -16.02 -0.19
N SER A 230 -4.68 -16.31 0.71
CA SER A 230 -5.29 -17.64 0.86
C SER A 230 -6.40 -17.94 -0.14
N ASN A 231 -6.95 -16.93 -0.81
CA ASN A 231 -8.01 -17.07 -1.80
C ASN A 231 -7.93 -15.92 -2.83
N PRO A 232 -7.15 -16.08 -3.91
CA PRO A 232 -6.96 -15.01 -4.89
C PRO A 232 -8.20 -14.72 -5.77
N ASP A 233 -9.33 -15.39 -5.54
CA ASP A 233 -10.62 -14.97 -6.12
C ASP A 233 -11.31 -13.90 -5.26
N ARG A 234 -10.75 -13.52 -4.11
CA ARG A 234 -11.30 -12.48 -3.25
C ARG A 234 -10.38 -11.27 -3.16
N LEU A 235 -10.96 -10.09 -3.40
CA LEU A 235 -10.29 -8.81 -3.24
C LEU A 235 -11.04 -7.95 -2.22
N TYR A 236 -10.28 -7.13 -1.50
CA TYR A 236 -10.83 -6.07 -0.66
C TYR A 236 -10.17 -4.75 -1.02
N GLN A 237 -10.94 -3.67 -0.87
CA GLN A 237 -10.38 -2.33 -0.93
C GLN A 237 -10.93 -1.41 0.15
N GLN A 238 -10.05 -0.57 0.69
CA GLN A 238 -10.45 0.70 1.26
C GLN A 238 -10.53 1.71 0.12
N ASN A 239 -11.61 2.47 0.07
CA ASN A 239 -11.90 3.50 -0.93
C ASN A 239 -12.21 4.84 -0.25
N HIS A 240 -12.09 5.93 -1.00
CA HIS A 240 -12.59 7.25 -0.60
C HIS A 240 -14.07 7.23 -0.22
N CYS A 241 -14.86 6.35 -0.83
CA CYS A 241 -16.30 6.17 -0.65
C CYS A 241 -16.67 4.81 -0.06
N GLY A 242 -15.83 4.25 0.81
CA GLY A 242 -16.19 3.11 1.67
C GLY A 242 -15.23 1.93 1.66
N ILE A 243 -15.65 0.83 2.31
CA ILE A 243 -14.92 -0.45 2.32
C ILE A 243 -15.66 -1.44 1.44
N TYR A 244 -14.95 -2.10 0.51
CA TYR A 244 -15.55 -2.99 -0.47
C TYR A 244 -14.89 -4.36 -0.50
N ARG A 245 -15.68 -5.38 -0.85
CA ARG A 245 -15.26 -6.74 -1.19
C ARG A 245 -15.67 -7.09 -2.62
N LEU A 246 -14.86 -7.85 -3.32
CA LEU A 246 -15.19 -8.48 -4.59
C LEU A 246 -14.84 -9.96 -4.52
N ASP A 247 -15.79 -10.81 -4.90
CA ASP A 247 -15.61 -12.26 -5.02
C ASP A 247 -15.74 -12.65 -6.50
N ARG A 248 -14.65 -13.12 -7.11
CA ARG A 248 -14.61 -13.58 -8.50
C ARG A 248 -15.46 -14.86 -8.65
N PRO A 249 -16.07 -15.10 -9.82
CA PRO A 249 -15.94 -14.35 -11.08
C PRO A 249 -16.85 -13.11 -11.17
N ALA A 250 -17.51 -12.70 -10.08
CA ALA A 250 -18.28 -11.47 -10.11
C ALA A 250 -17.36 -10.27 -10.42
N ARG A 251 -17.95 -9.25 -11.05
CA ARG A 251 -17.28 -7.98 -11.38
C ARG A 251 -17.76 -6.82 -10.50
N ARG A 252 -18.80 -7.06 -9.71
CA ARG A 252 -19.46 -6.06 -8.89
C ARG A 252 -18.93 -6.06 -7.46
N TRP A 253 -18.35 -4.95 -7.05
CA TRP A 253 -17.95 -4.67 -5.68
C TRP A 253 -19.16 -4.57 -4.75
N GLN A 254 -19.04 -5.12 -3.55
CA GLN A 254 -20.02 -5.05 -2.47
C GLN A 254 -19.50 -4.13 -1.38
N ARG A 255 -20.23 -3.05 -1.05
CA ARG A 255 -19.85 -2.08 0.00
C ARG A 255 -20.11 -2.67 1.40
N ILE A 256 -19.22 -3.54 1.85
CA ILE A 256 -19.24 -4.15 3.19
C ILE A 256 -19.06 -3.14 4.33
N GLY A 257 -18.51 -1.96 4.02
CA GLY A 257 -18.37 -0.85 4.97
C GLY A 257 -19.71 -0.31 5.50
N ARG A 258 -20.84 -0.58 4.82
CA ARG A 258 -22.17 -0.21 5.33
C ARG A 258 -22.53 -0.85 6.68
N ASN A 259 -21.83 -1.92 7.06
CA ASN A 259 -22.00 -2.59 8.34
C ASN A 259 -21.14 -1.99 9.47
N MET A 260 -20.35 -0.95 9.19
CA MET A 260 -19.61 -0.20 10.22
C MET A 260 -20.58 0.62 11.09
N PRO A 261 -20.22 0.88 12.37
CA PRO A 261 -20.96 1.84 13.18
C PRO A 261 -21.08 3.20 12.50
N ALA A 262 -22.29 3.77 12.47
CA ALA A 262 -22.58 4.97 11.69
C ALA A 262 -21.82 6.22 12.16
N ASP A 263 -21.51 6.30 13.46
CA ASP A 263 -20.71 7.37 14.08
C ASP A 263 -19.21 7.28 13.75
N VAL A 264 -18.74 6.11 13.30
CA VAL A 264 -17.36 5.87 12.87
C VAL A 264 -17.22 6.09 11.37
N GLY A 265 -18.18 5.56 10.59
CA GLY A 265 -18.11 5.52 9.13
C GLY A 265 -17.16 4.44 8.60
N ASP A 266 -17.08 4.34 7.27
CA ASP A 266 -16.28 3.33 6.54
C ASP A 266 -15.22 3.96 5.65
N ILE A 267 -14.81 5.18 5.97
CA ILE A 267 -13.82 5.93 5.23
C ILE A 267 -12.46 5.80 5.93
N GLY A 268 -11.38 5.66 5.17
CA GLY A 268 -10.02 5.46 5.69
C GLY A 268 -9.01 5.39 4.55
N PHE A 269 -7.75 5.04 4.82
CA PHE A 269 -6.74 4.80 3.78
C PHE A 269 -6.23 3.35 3.71
N PRO A 270 -5.71 2.75 4.80
CA PRO A 270 -5.12 1.42 4.71
C PRO A 270 -6.15 0.30 4.81
N LEU A 271 -5.75 -0.87 4.33
CA LEU A 271 -6.44 -2.14 4.54
C LEU A 271 -5.40 -3.26 4.60
N VAL A 272 -5.53 -4.15 5.59
CA VAL A 272 -4.66 -5.32 5.80
C VAL A 272 -5.52 -6.58 5.84
N LEU A 273 -5.03 -7.65 5.22
CA LEU A 273 -5.70 -8.95 5.16
C LEU A 273 -4.93 -9.98 5.98
N HIS A 274 -5.64 -10.91 6.61
CA HIS A 274 -5.01 -12.06 7.21
C HIS A 274 -4.48 -12.99 6.08
N PRO A 275 -3.22 -13.45 6.12
CA PRO A 275 -2.63 -14.18 5.00
C PRO A 275 -3.15 -15.62 4.87
N ARG A 276 -3.88 -16.12 5.88
CA ARG A 276 -4.37 -17.52 5.96
C ARG A 276 -5.89 -17.61 6.13
N ASP A 277 -6.61 -16.49 6.12
CA ASP A 277 -8.07 -16.43 6.33
C ASP A 277 -8.63 -15.27 5.50
N ASP A 278 -9.39 -15.59 4.46
CA ASP A 278 -9.92 -14.64 3.49
C ASP A 278 -11.18 -13.89 3.98
N ASN A 279 -11.65 -14.17 5.20
CA ASN A 279 -12.71 -13.43 5.88
C ASN A 279 -12.15 -12.42 6.90
N ARG A 280 -10.86 -12.47 7.20
CA ARG A 280 -10.21 -11.61 8.18
C ARG A 280 -9.50 -10.42 7.56
N LEU A 281 -9.89 -9.23 8.00
CA LEU A 281 -9.33 -7.97 7.53
C LEU A 281 -9.38 -6.90 8.61
N TRP A 282 -8.47 -5.93 8.48
CA TRP A 282 -8.39 -4.76 9.34
C TRP A 282 -8.28 -3.48 8.54
N VAL A 283 -8.93 -2.43 9.04
CA VAL A 283 -8.89 -1.07 8.49
C VAL A 283 -8.59 -0.07 9.61
N PHE A 284 -8.20 1.14 9.24
CA PHE A 284 -8.07 2.27 10.16
C PHE A 284 -9.04 3.39 9.73
N PRO A 285 -10.25 3.47 10.33
CA PRO A 285 -11.24 4.47 9.96
C PRO A 285 -10.82 5.89 10.29
N MET A 286 -11.27 6.83 9.47
CA MET A 286 -10.98 8.25 9.52
C MET A 286 -12.23 9.03 9.14
N ASP A 287 -12.40 10.22 9.71
CA ASP A 287 -13.52 11.11 9.42
C ASP A 287 -13.51 11.48 7.92
N GLY A 288 -14.56 11.02 7.24
CA GLY A 288 -14.84 11.26 5.84
C GLY A 288 -16.15 12.01 5.61
N SER A 289 -16.64 12.75 6.61
CA SER A 289 -17.84 13.59 6.49
C SER A 289 -17.66 14.78 5.52
N ASP A 290 -16.40 15.13 5.23
CA ASP A 290 -15.99 16.12 4.23
C ASP A 290 -14.67 15.63 3.59
N VAL A 291 -14.18 16.33 2.55
CA VAL A 291 -12.95 16.00 1.82
C VAL A 291 -11.72 15.99 2.76
N TRP A 292 -11.70 16.93 3.71
CA TRP A 292 -10.76 17.05 4.85
C TRP A 292 -11.58 17.17 6.14
N PRO A 293 -11.19 16.54 7.27
CA PRO A 293 -9.80 16.54 7.74
C PRO A 293 -9.04 15.23 7.59
N ARG A 294 -9.69 14.10 7.24
CA ARG A 294 -9.05 12.77 7.21
C ARG A 294 -8.20 12.54 8.46
N THR A 295 -8.86 12.50 9.61
CA THR A 295 -8.27 12.21 10.92
C THR A 295 -9.13 11.19 11.67
N SER A 296 -8.63 10.65 12.78
CA SER A 296 -9.38 9.69 13.60
C SER A 296 -10.75 10.25 14.03
N PRO A 297 -11.87 9.52 13.84
CA PRO A 297 -13.20 10.01 14.18
C PRO A 297 -13.29 10.41 15.65
N GLY A 298 -13.78 11.62 15.92
CA GLY A 298 -13.91 12.17 17.28
C GLY A 298 -12.59 12.30 18.06
N GLY A 299 -11.43 12.19 17.41
CA GLY A 299 -10.12 12.15 18.07
C GLY A 299 -9.89 10.85 18.88
N GLN A 300 -10.57 9.76 18.53
CA GLN A 300 -10.52 8.46 19.20
C GLN A 300 -10.00 7.37 18.23
N PRO A 301 -8.68 7.27 18.02
CA PRO A 301 -8.10 6.33 17.07
C PRO A 301 -8.44 4.88 17.42
N ALA A 302 -8.71 4.09 16.39
CA ALA A 302 -8.91 2.65 16.50
C ALA A 302 -8.66 1.97 15.16
N VAL A 303 -8.13 0.75 15.23
CA VAL A 303 -8.29 -0.22 14.15
C VAL A 303 -9.69 -0.81 14.25
N TYR A 304 -10.28 -1.20 13.12
CA TYR A 304 -11.48 -2.03 13.09
C TYR A 304 -11.19 -3.32 12.35
N GLY A 305 -11.56 -4.44 12.96
CA GLY A 305 -11.36 -5.78 12.42
C GLY A 305 -12.70 -6.45 12.08
N SER A 306 -12.68 -7.27 11.04
CA SER A 306 -13.76 -8.20 10.69
C SER A 306 -13.19 -9.60 10.60
N CYS A 307 -13.96 -10.61 10.99
CA CYS A 307 -13.62 -12.03 10.82
C CYS A 307 -14.62 -12.82 9.97
N ASP A 308 -15.58 -12.14 9.33
CA ASP A 308 -16.67 -12.71 8.52
C ASP A 308 -16.75 -12.04 7.14
N GLY A 309 -15.65 -11.45 6.68
CA GLY A 309 -15.56 -10.81 5.38
C GLY A 309 -16.35 -9.51 5.27
N GLY A 310 -16.59 -8.82 6.39
CA GLY A 310 -17.18 -7.50 6.49
C GLY A 310 -18.68 -7.50 6.81
N GLU A 311 -19.23 -8.63 7.25
CA GLU A 311 -20.61 -8.71 7.74
C GLU A 311 -20.72 -8.03 9.11
N THR A 312 -19.72 -8.18 9.97
CA THR A 312 -19.62 -7.49 11.26
C THR A 312 -18.23 -6.89 11.48
N TRP A 313 -18.19 -5.80 12.26
CA TRP A 313 -16.96 -5.06 12.54
C TRP A 313 -16.78 -4.84 14.04
N GLN A 314 -15.55 -5.02 14.52
CA GLN A 314 -15.19 -4.89 15.93
C GLN A 314 -14.11 -3.83 16.10
N ARG A 315 -14.31 -2.96 17.10
CA ARG A 315 -13.33 -1.94 17.46
C ARG A 315 -12.13 -2.56 18.16
N HIS A 316 -10.94 -2.25 17.66
CA HIS A 316 -9.64 -2.69 18.17
C HIS A 316 -8.83 -1.46 18.57
N GLY A 317 -8.92 -1.08 19.84
CA GLY A 317 -8.27 0.14 20.34
C GLY A 317 -7.84 0.08 21.80
N ILE A 318 -7.69 -1.11 22.37
CA ILE A 318 -7.11 -1.25 23.72
C ILE A 318 -5.64 -0.84 23.64
N GLY A 319 -5.21 0.07 24.53
CA GLY A 319 -3.85 0.62 24.56
C GLY A 319 -3.64 1.86 23.69
N LEU A 320 -4.55 2.16 22.76
CA LEU A 320 -4.54 3.43 22.01
C LEU A 320 -5.07 4.59 22.87
N PRO A 321 -4.70 5.85 22.56
CA PRO A 321 -5.22 7.02 23.27
C PRO A 321 -6.76 7.09 23.22
N ALA A 322 -7.37 7.34 24.38
CA ALA A 322 -8.82 7.34 24.52
C ALA A 322 -9.51 8.58 23.92
N SER A 323 -8.79 9.70 23.75
CA SER A 323 -9.32 10.94 23.19
C SER A 323 -8.19 11.90 22.80
N GLN A 324 -8.54 12.96 22.03
CA GLN A 324 -7.62 14.01 21.58
C GLN A 324 -6.40 13.51 20.79
N ALA A 325 -6.55 12.37 20.12
CA ALA A 325 -5.56 11.84 19.18
C ALA A 325 -6.14 11.91 17.76
N TRP A 326 -5.80 12.99 17.06
CA TRP A 326 -6.31 13.29 15.72
C TRP A 326 -5.42 12.69 14.64
N TRP A 327 -5.24 11.38 14.67
CA TRP A 327 -4.26 10.73 13.81
C TRP A 327 -4.75 10.48 12.39
N THR A 328 -3.81 10.57 11.45
CA THR A 328 -3.94 10.08 10.08
C THR A 328 -3.00 8.89 9.93
N VAL A 329 -3.52 7.78 9.40
CA VAL A 329 -2.73 6.61 8.98
C VAL A 329 -2.85 6.50 7.47
N LYS A 330 -1.72 6.61 6.75
CA LYS A 330 -1.70 6.59 5.27
C LYS A 330 -1.84 5.18 4.70
N ARG A 331 -2.06 5.11 3.38
CA ARG A 331 -2.38 3.90 2.60
C ARG A 331 -1.45 2.70 2.85
N GLN A 332 -0.15 2.97 2.85
CA GLN A 332 0.92 1.97 3.05
C GLN A 332 1.38 1.91 4.51
N ALA A 333 0.81 2.72 5.40
CA ALA A 333 1.29 2.86 6.77
C ALA A 333 0.61 1.86 7.73
N MET A 334 0.11 0.73 7.22
CA MET A 334 -0.40 -0.37 8.03
C MET A 334 -0.08 -1.70 7.36
N THR A 335 0.39 -2.67 8.13
CA THR A 335 0.84 -3.97 7.63
C THR A 335 0.70 -5.05 8.71
N SER A 336 0.96 -6.31 8.34
CA SER A 336 0.97 -7.45 9.27
C SER A 336 2.21 -8.30 9.05
N ASP A 337 2.69 -8.97 10.10
CA ASP A 337 3.71 -10.01 9.95
C ASP A 337 3.09 -11.35 9.49
N HIS A 338 3.85 -12.44 9.60
CA HIS A 338 3.42 -13.79 9.19
C HIS A 338 3.50 -14.80 10.33
N GLU A 339 3.54 -14.32 11.58
CA GLU A 339 3.54 -15.19 12.76
C GLU A 339 2.19 -15.91 12.91
N ASP A 340 2.15 -16.96 13.73
CA ASP A 340 0.92 -17.75 13.96
C ASP A 340 -0.21 -16.87 14.50
N CYS A 341 0.11 -16.08 15.52
CA CYS A 341 -0.72 -14.97 15.95
C CYS A 341 -0.20 -13.69 15.31
N LEU A 342 -0.94 -13.15 14.34
CA LEU A 342 -0.45 -12.03 13.54
C LEU A 342 -0.13 -10.82 14.42
N GLY A 343 1.03 -10.23 14.14
CA GLY A 343 1.33 -8.89 14.57
C GLY A 343 0.76 -7.92 13.55
N LEU A 344 0.15 -6.86 14.05
CA LEU A 344 -0.33 -5.74 13.23
C LEU A 344 0.48 -4.51 13.60
N TYR A 345 0.82 -3.71 12.59
CA TYR A 345 1.66 -2.54 12.74
C TYR A 345 1.05 -1.38 11.98
N PHE A 346 1.07 -0.19 12.56
CA PHE A 346 0.74 1.03 11.81
C PHE A 346 1.59 2.23 12.20
N GLY A 347 1.77 3.13 11.24
CA GLY A 347 2.48 4.39 11.39
C GLY A 347 1.55 5.57 11.22
N THR A 348 1.68 6.58 12.07
CA THR A 348 0.90 7.82 12.00
C THR A 348 1.69 8.93 11.31
N THR A 349 0.98 9.90 10.73
CA THR A 349 1.61 11.12 10.21
C THR A 349 2.24 11.99 11.31
N SER A 350 1.87 11.78 12.57
CA SER A 350 2.50 12.43 13.72
C SER A 350 3.80 11.76 14.17
N GLY A 351 4.29 10.74 13.45
CA GLY A 351 5.57 10.11 13.73
C GLY A 351 5.54 9.06 14.83
N GLU A 352 4.40 8.39 15.03
CA GLU A 352 4.27 7.27 15.95
C GLU A 352 4.14 5.94 15.20
N LEU A 353 4.88 4.94 15.64
CA LEU A 353 4.78 3.55 15.17
C LEU A 353 4.15 2.72 16.29
N TRP A 354 3.09 2.01 15.96
CA TRP A 354 2.31 1.19 16.88
C TRP A 354 2.33 -0.27 16.47
N GLN A 355 2.32 -1.14 17.46
CA GLN A 355 2.34 -2.59 17.30
C GLN A 355 1.23 -3.24 18.12
N SER A 356 0.66 -4.29 17.55
CA SER A 356 -0.09 -5.34 18.23
C SER A 356 0.59 -6.68 17.95
N ARG A 357 0.53 -7.62 18.89
CA ARG A 357 1.01 -9.01 18.74
C ARG A 357 -0.11 -10.05 18.76
N ASP A 358 -1.37 -9.60 18.86
CA ASP A 358 -2.54 -10.43 19.08
C ASP A 358 -3.69 -10.04 18.16
N GLU A 359 -3.39 -9.92 16.85
CA GLU A 359 -4.36 -9.65 15.80
C GLU A 359 -5.15 -8.33 15.99
N GLY A 360 -4.56 -7.36 16.66
CA GLY A 360 -5.09 -6.01 16.85
C GLY A 360 -5.79 -5.79 18.18
N LEU A 361 -5.90 -6.80 19.04
CA LEU A 361 -6.65 -6.67 20.29
C LEU A 361 -5.98 -5.66 21.24
N HIS A 362 -4.66 -5.73 21.42
CA HIS A 362 -3.89 -4.84 22.29
C HIS A 362 -2.78 -4.11 21.53
N TRP A 363 -2.71 -2.80 21.72
CA TRP A 363 -1.74 -1.93 21.07
C TRP A 363 -0.74 -1.34 22.05
N GLU A 364 0.52 -1.29 21.62
CA GLU A 364 1.58 -0.56 22.30
C GLU A 364 2.32 0.34 21.31
N CYS A 365 2.80 1.47 21.81
CA CYS A 365 3.58 2.41 21.02
C CYS A 365 5.03 1.93 20.95
N LEU A 366 5.47 1.53 19.76
CA LEU A 366 6.81 1.03 19.51
C LEU A 366 7.83 2.17 19.40
N ALA A 367 7.45 3.26 18.73
CA ALA A 367 8.31 4.43 18.56
C ALA A 367 7.50 5.72 18.48
N ARG A 368 8.13 6.82 18.90
CA ARG A 368 7.59 8.18 18.82
C ARG A 368 8.64 9.13 18.25
N HIS A 369 8.18 10.30 17.81
CA HIS A 369 9.02 11.38 17.30
C HIS A 369 9.80 11.04 16.03
N LEU A 370 9.28 10.08 15.24
CA LEU A 370 9.73 9.92 13.86
C LEU A 370 9.23 11.10 13.01
N PRO A 371 9.80 11.35 11.83
CA PRO A 371 9.15 12.17 10.82
C PRO A 371 7.82 11.54 10.39
N GLU A 372 7.00 12.31 9.68
CA GLU A 372 5.73 11.83 9.10
C GLU A 372 5.93 10.49 8.36
N ILE A 373 5.21 9.45 8.81
CA ILE A 373 5.33 8.10 8.27
C ILE A 373 4.45 7.96 7.02
N TYR A 374 5.05 7.52 5.92
CA TYR A 374 4.37 7.26 4.64
C TYR A 374 4.02 5.78 4.45
N ALA A 375 4.92 4.89 4.85
CA ALA A 375 4.73 3.44 4.74
C ALA A 375 5.34 2.69 5.91
N VAL A 376 4.72 1.56 6.25
CA VAL A 376 5.19 0.58 7.22
C VAL A 376 5.03 -0.79 6.56
N GLU A 377 6.11 -1.54 6.41
CA GLU A 377 6.09 -2.88 5.80
C GLU A 377 6.82 -3.89 6.68
N THR A 378 6.34 -5.14 6.71
CA THR A 378 7.06 -6.24 7.35
C THR A 378 7.94 -6.97 6.34
N ALA A 379 9.04 -7.54 6.83
CA ALA A 379 9.99 -8.29 6.02
C ALA A 379 10.65 -9.40 6.83
N TYR A 380 11.08 -10.45 6.13
CA TYR A 380 11.78 -11.61 6.69
C TYR A 380 13.08 -11.85 5.90
N PRO A 381 14.18 -11.17 6.29
CA PRO A 381 15.45 -11.28 5.59
C PRO A 381 16.10 -12.67 5.76
N LYS A 382 16.88 -13.09 4.77
CA LYS A 382 17.63 -14.37 4.74
C LYS A 382 19.14 -14.21 4.93
#